data_AF-A0A2D6XH99-F1
#
_entry.id   AF-A0A2D6XH99-F1
#
_cell.length_a   1.000
_cell.length_b   1.000
_cell.length_c   1.000
_cell.angle_alpha   90.00
_cell.angle_beta   90.00
_cell.angle_gamma   90.00
#
_symmetry.space_group_name_H-M   'P 1'
#
loop_
_entity.id
_entity.type
_entity.pdbx_description
1 polymer ?
#
loop_
_entity_poly.entity_id
_entity_poly.type
_entity_poly.pdbx_seq_one_letter_code
_entity_poly.pdbx_strand_id
1 'polypeptide(L)'
;MAGLKDGISGGGGGADYTTGTFSGNMTLGDASGDTITVTGTATFAETATFTSGILSNGAITLGAGDDLIGSATSDITINTNKFTVAGASGNTLVAGTFDATGLCTLAAAATVGTTLGVTGLLTCTAGLSVGTTLTLAGDGDFLDSNGNEMFSFVATGSAVNEFTFTNAATGGDVDLSATGGDADIGISLTPKGAEDLKVLGASGVISSLANATMGWYLSASAQALTGSGAFTLTEYYSTGNSTGGGAWTLADATVKGQLKKIQMITDSGDGTLTPTTLNGGTTITFADVGDTAELIWDGSGWQVLALYNCADGTSAPVLA
;
A
#
# COMPACT_ATOMS: atom_id res chain seq x y z
N MET A 1 -92.57 -37.13 28.54
CA MET A 1 -91.18 -36.81 28.16
C MET A 1 -90.93 -35.34 28.48
N ALA A 2 -90.57 -35.06 29.73
CA ALA A 2 -90.04 -33.77 30.13
C ALA A 2 -88.55 -34.02 30.38
N GLY A 3 -87.71 -33.66 29.42
CA GLY A 3 -86.26 -33.71 29.60
C GLY A 3 -85.92 -32.72 30.71
N LEU A 4 -85.44 -33.24 31.85
CA LEU A 4 -84.92 -32.45 32.95
C LEU A 4 -83.77 -31.58 32.41
N LYS A 5 -84.10 -30.32 32.14
CA LYS A 5 -83.12 -29.23 32.08
C LYS A 5 -82.85 -28.83 33.53
N ASP A 6 -82.24 -29.72 34.30
CA ASP A 6 -81.79 -29.42 35.64
C ASP A 6 -80.52 -28.58 35.49
N GLY A 7 -80.74 -27.28 35.30
CA GLY A 7 -79.68 -26.30 35.48
C GLY A 7 -79.24 -26.40 36.94
N ILE A 8 -77.92 -26.48 37.16
CA ILE A 8 -77.32 -26.38 38.49
C ILE A 8 -77.65 -24.98 39.03
N SER A 9 -78.82 -24.81 39.64
CA SER A 9 -79.21 -23.57 40.30
C SER A 9 -78.71 -23.62 41.75
N GLY A 10 -77.46 -23.21 41.95
CA GLY A 10 -76.87 -23.09 43.27
C GLY A 10 -77.52 -21.96 44.06
N GLY A 11 -78.34 -22.31 45.05
CA GLY A 11 -78.81 -21.38 46.07
C GLY A 11 -77.70 -21.06 47.09
N GLY A 12 -77.32 -19.79 47.18
CA GLY A 12 -76.97 -19.08 48.43
C GLY A 12 -75.75 -19.48 49.26
N GLY A 13 -75.08 -20.60 49.01
CA GLY A 13 -73.84 -20.98 49.68
C GLY A 13 -72.87 -21.52 48.64
N GLY A 14 -71.67 -20.93 48.55
CA GLY A 14 -70.66 -21.31 47.56
C GLY A 14 -70.44 -22.81 47.56
N ALA A 15 -70.95 -23.49 46.53
CA ALA A 15 -70.74 -24.92 46.37
C ALA A 15 -69.30 -25.11 45.94
N ASP A 16 -68.45 -25.47 46.90
CA ASP A 16 -67.04 -25.74 46.71
C ASP A 16 -66.90 -27.14 46.11
N TYR A 17 -67.12 -27.25 44.80
CA TYR A 17 -66.99 -28.52 44.07
C TYR A 17 -65.50 -28.82 43.87
N THR A 18 -65.04 -29.90 44.48
CA THR A 18 -63.62 -30.27 44.49
C THR A 18 -63.14 -30.78 43.12
N THR A 19 -64.04 -31.32 42.29
CA THR A 19 -63.79 -31.73 40.89
C THR A 19 -65.06 -31.61 40.04
N GLY A 20 -64.92 -31.24 38.77
CA GLY A 20 -65.99 -31.24 37.77
C GLY A 20 -65.48 -31.80 36.44
N THR A 21 -66.10 -32.86 35.94
CA THR A 21 -65.74 -33.50 34.67
C THR A 21 -66.86 -33.32 33.68
N PHE A 22 -66.54 -32.84 32.48
CA PHE A 22 -67.49 -32.65 31.40
C PHE A 22 -67.03 -33.46 30.20
N SER A 23 -67.83 -34.45 29.79
CA SER A 23 -67.48 -35.38 28.73
C SER A 23 -67.85 -34.89 27.31
N GLY A 24 -68.27 -33.62 27.18
CA GLY A 24 -68.71 -33.03 25.91
C GLY A 24 -68.40 -31.53 25.85
N ASN A 25 -68.89 -30.86 24.80
CA ASN A 25 -68.65 -29.43 24.60
C ASN A 25 -69.26 -28.63 25.76
N MET A 26 -68.44 -27.79 26.35
CA MET A 26 -68.86 -26.80 27.34
C MET A 26 -68.68 -25.41 26.72
N THR A 27 -69.70 -24.58 26.86
CA THR A 27 -69.62 -23.15 26.53
C THR A 27 -69.71 -22.38 27.85
N LEU A 28 -68.66 -21.62 28.17
CA LEU A 28 -68.60 -20.74 29.32
C LEU A 28 -68.36 -19.33 28.80
N GLY A 29 -69.20 -18.39 29.22
CA GLY A 29 -69.09 -16.99 28.83
C GLY A 29 -69.55 -16.71 27.40
N ASP A 30 -70.85 -16.88 27.13
CA ASP A 30 -71.44 -16.69 25.80
C ASP A 30 -71.85 -15.24 25.50
N ALA A 31 -71.73 -14.33 26.48
CA ALA A 31 -72.03 -12.92 26.35
C ALA A 31 -70.77 -12.05 26.39
N SER A 32 -70.90 -10.81 25.89
CA SER A 32 -69.82 -9.83 25.94
C SER A 32 -69.46 -9.48 27.38
N GLY A 33 -68.19 -9.64 27.74
CA GLY A 33 -67.65 -9.28 29.06
C GLY A 33 -67.61 -10.43 30.07
N ASP A 34 -68.05 -11.63 29.70
CA ASP A 34 -67.91 -12.80 30.57
C ASP A 34 -66.44 -13.16 30.79
N THR A 35 -66.11 -13.51 32.04
CA THR A 35 -64.74 -13.87 32.43
C THR A 35 -64.71 -15.24 33.08
N ILE A 36 -63.71 -16.04 32.72
CA ILE A 36 -63.32 -17.24 33.46
C ILE A 36 -62.09 -16.86 34.28
N THR A 37 -62.20 -16.89 35.60
CA THR A 37 -61.06 -16.61 36.50
C THR A 37 -60.53 -17.93 37.05
N VAL A 38 -59.26 -18.23 36.75
CA VAL A 38 -58.53 -19.35 37.37
C VAL A 38 -57.49 -18.75 38.31
N THR A 39 -57.66 -18.97 39.61
CA THR A 39 -56.74 -18.44 40.64
C THR A 39 -55.53 -19.32 40.88
N GLY A 40 -55.57 -20.58 40.41
CA GLY A 40 -54.46 -21.53 40.45
C GLY A 40 -53.78 -21.75 39.09
N THR A 41 -52.97 -22.80 38.99
CA THR A 41 -52.32 -23.20 37.73
C THR A 41 -53.33 -23.86 36.80
N ALA A 42 -53.50 -23.33 35.59
CA ALA A 42 -54.22 -24.02 34.53
C ALA A 42 -53.28 -24.99 33.81
N THR A 43 -53.70 -26.26 33.67
CA THR A 43 -52.97 -27.30 32.93
C THR A 43 -53.85 -27.82 31.82
N PHE A 44 -53.34 -27.83 30.58
CA PHE A 44 -54.00 -28.43 29.42
C PHE A 44 -53.24 -29.70 29.05
N ALA A 45 -53.91 -30.86 29.09
CA ALA A 45 -53.28 -32.15 28.75
C ALA A 45 -53.06 -32.32 27.24
N GLU A 46 -53.74 -31.50 26.43
CA GLU A 46 -53.72 -31.49 24.98
C GLU A 46 -53.60 -30.04 24.48
N THR A 47 -53.57 -29.84 23.17
CA THR A 47 -53.48 -28.51 22.53
C THR A 47 -54.58 -27.55 23.00
N ALA A 48 -54.19 -26.37 23.48
CA ALA A 48 -55.09 -25.24 23.70
C ALA A 48 -55.06 -24.29 22.49
N THR A 49 -56.23 -23.99 21.91
CA THR A 49 -56.36 -23.04 20.80
C THR A 49 -57.07 -21.78 21.26
N PHE A 50 -56.43 -20.62 21.08
CA PHE A 50 -57.02 -19.30 21.33
C PHE A 50 -57.26 -18.62 20.00
N THR A 51 -58.51 -18.27 19.71
CA THR A 51 -58.92 -17.62 18.46
C THR A 51 -58.73 -16.10 18.48
N SER A 52 -58.25 -15.56 19.59
CA SER A 52 -58.00 -14.13 19.83
C SER A 52 -56.67 -13.95 20.57
N GLY A 53 -56.29 -12.70 20.85
CA GLY A 53 -55.03 -12.39 21.52
C GLY A 53 -54.93 -12.96 22.94
N ILE A 54 -53.73 -13.40 23.31
CA ILE A 54 -53.36 -13.76 24.67
C ILE A 54 -52.58 -12.59 25.27
N LEU A 55 -53.08 -12.01 26.37
CA LEU A 55 -52.33 -11.04 27.16
C LEU A 55 -51.69 -11.77 28.34
N SER A 56 -50.36 -11.86 28.36
CA SER A 56 -49.60 -12.33 29.53
C SER A 56 -48.94 -11.15 30.20
N ASN A 57 -49.30 -10.88 31.45
CA ASN A 57 -48.60 -9.90 32.29
C ASN A 57 -47.25 -10.42 32.81
N GLY A 58 -47.00 -11.72 32.71
CA GLY A 58 -45.75 -12.38 33.09
C GLY A 58 -44.94 -12.85 31.89
N ALA A 59 -43.77 -13.45 32.17
CA ALA A 59 -42.96 -14.08 31.14
C ALA A 59 -43.69 -15.28 30.52
N ILE A 60 -43.58 -15.42 29.20
CA ILE A 60 -43.94 -16.64 28.49
C ILE A 60 -42.67 -17.49 28.40
N THR A 61 -42.70 -18.67 29.01
CA THR A 61 -41.59 -19.62 28.96
C THR A 61 -41.96 -20.74 28.00
N LEU A 62 -41.10 -20.99 27.01
CA LEU A 62 -41.21 -22.14 26.11
C LEU A 62 -40.43 -23.32 26.71
N GLY A 63 -40.91 -24.54 26.52
CA GLY A 63 -40.18 -25.75 26.90
C GLY A 63 -38.96 -25.98 26.01
N ALA A 64 -38.14 -26.96 26.38
CA ALA A 64 -36.99 -27.34 25.56
C ALA A 64 -37.45 -27.89 24.20
N GLY A 65 -37.07 -27.22 23.11
CA GLY A 65 -37.44 -27.60 21.75
C GLY A 65 -38.77 -27.01 21.26
N ASP A 66 -39.45 -26.20 22.08
CA ASP A 66 -40.66 -25.50 21.67
C ASP A 66 -40.30 -24.18 20.95
N ASP A 67 -40.90 -23.98 19.78
CA ASP A 67 -40.72 -22.77 18.97
C ASP A 67 -41.88 -21.78 19.18
N LEU A 68 -41.56 -20.49 19.20
CA LEU A 68 -42.56 -19.46 18.94
C LEU A 68 -42.73 -19.34 17.43
N ILE A 69 -43.66 -20.11 16.87
CA ILE A 69 -43.97 -20.06 15.44
C ILE A 69 -44.79 -18.78 15.18
N GLY A 70 -44.16 -17.77 14.57
CA GLY A 70 -44.87 -16.60 14.05
C GLY A 70 -45.85 -16.99 12.95
N SER A 71 -46.86 -16.15 12.68
CA SER A 71 -47.77 -16.38 11.55
C SER A 71 -47.00 -16.27 10.23
N ALA A 72 -47.35 -17.11 9.25
CA ALA A 72 -46.83 -16.97 7.88
C ALA A 72 -47.21 -15.63 7.22
N THR A 73 -48.14 -14.88 7.83
CA THR A 73 -48.66 -13.61 7.31
C THR A 73 -48.52 -12.44 8.29
N SER A 74 -47.87 -12.62 9.46
CA SER A 74 -47.78 -11.54 10.47
C SER A 74 -46.46 -11.54 11.22
N ASP A 75 -46.01 -10.34 11.57
CA ASP A 75 -44.74 -10.13 12.24
C ASP A 75 -44.79 -10.50 13.73
N ILE A 76 -43.67 -11.01 14.25
CA ILE A 76 -43.43 -11.02 15.69
C ILE A 76 -43.00 -9.61 16.07
N THR A 77 -43.93 -8.81 16.60
CA THR A 77 -43.62 -7.47 17.08
C THR A 77 -43.00 -7.56 18.48
N ILE A 78 -41.69 -7.36 18.57
CA ILE A 78 -40.99 -7.18 19.85
C ILE A 78 -40.94 -5.67 20.12
N ASN A 79 -41.29 -5.26 21.34
CA ASN A 79 -41.27 -3.86 21.73
C ASN A 79 -39.89 -3.20 21.44
N THR A 80 -39.86 -1.90 21.17
CA THR A 80 -38.61 -1.19 20.82
C THR A 80 -37.52 -1.45 21.87
N ASN A 81 -36.30 -1.71 21.39
CA ASN A 81 -35.10 -1.98 22.21
C ASN A 81 -35.14 -3.26 23.07
N LYS A 82 -36.04 -4.23 22.81
CA LYS A 82 -36.27 -5.38 23.71
C LYS A 82 -35.87 -6.76 23.16
N PHE A 83 -35.41 -6.87 21.91
CA PHE A 83 -34.85 -8.13 21.44
C PHE A 83 -33.40 -8.29 21.94
N THR A 84 -33.18 -9.25 22.84
CA THR A 84 -31.86 -9.61 23.35
C THR A 84 -31.75 -11.13 23.35
N VAL A 85 -30.85 -11.68 22.54
CA VAL A 85 -30.56 -13.11 22.53
C VAL A 85 -29.44 -13.37 23.54
N ALA A 86 -29.81 -13.60 24.80
CA ALA A 86 -28.88 -13.94 25.88
C ALA A 86 -29.10 -15.39 26.34
N GLY A 87 -28.12 -16.25 26.07
CA GLY A 87 -28.04 -17.65 26.51
C GLY A 87 -26.56 -18.06 26.55
N ALA A 88 -26.22 -19.25 27.05
CA ALA A 88 -24.82 -19.66 27.28
C ALA A 88 -23.89 -19.53 26.05
N SER A 89 -24.42 -19.48 24.83
CA SER A 89 -23.70 -19.14 23.59
C SER A 89 -24.05 -17.78 22.98
N GLY A 90 -25.20 -17.16 23.30
CA GLY A 90 -25.62 -15.84 22.77
C GLY A 90 -25.77 -15.74 21.24
N ASN A 91 -25.69 -16.86 20.51
CA ASN A 91 -25.66 -16.86 19.05
C ASN A 91 -27.06 -16.67 18.46
N THR A 92 -27.17 -15.82 17.43
CA THR A 92 -28.37 -15.70 16.59
C THR A 92 -28.05 -16.29 15.21
N LEU A 93 -28.72 -17.38 14.83
CA LEU A 93 -28.63 -17.93 13.46
C LEU A 93 -29.73 -17.31 12.60
N VAL A 94 -29.35 -16.53 11.59
CA VAL A 94 -30.27 -16.00 10.59
C VAL A 94 -30.06 -16.80 9.31
N ALA A 95 -30.98 -17.70 8.98
CA ALA A 95 -30.87 -18.53 7.77
C ALA A 95 -31.09 -17.73 6.46
N GLY A 96 -31.63 -16.52 6.56
CA GLY A 96 -31.88 -15.60 5.45
C GLY A 96 -31.03 -14.33 5.50
N THR A 97 -31.57 -13.25 4.94
CA THR A 97 -30.93 -11.92 4.97
C THR A 97 -31.18 -11.25 6.31
N PHE A 98 -30.14 -10.66 6.89
CA PHE A 98 -30.26 -9.70 7.98
C PHE A 98 -30.26 -8.29 7.39
N ASP A 99 -31.41 -7.61 7.42
CA ASP A 99 -31.54 -6.21 6.97
C ASP A 99 -31.55 -5.28 8.20
N ALA A 100 -30.46 -4.53 8.38
CA ALA A 100 -30.33 -3.53 9.43
C ALA A 100 -30.31 -2.15 8.82
N THR A 101 -31.38 -1.39 9.05
CA THR A 101 -31.53 -0.01 8.54
C THR A 101 -30.67 1.01 9.30
N GLY A 102 -30.23 0.68 10.51
CA GLY A 102 -29.39 1.50 11.36
C GLY A 102 -27.92 1.07 11.40
N LEU A 103 -27.12 1.72 12.25
CA LEU A 103 -25.72 1.35 12.48
C LEU A 103 -25.63 -0.06 13.08
N CYS A 104 -24.90 -0.95 12.41
CA CYS A 104 -24.52 -2.24 12.94
C CYS A 104 -23.08 -2.17 13.47
N THR A 105 -22.87 -2.43 14.77
CA THR A 105 -21.54 -2.45 15.38
C THR A 105 -21.18 -3.89 15.78
N LEU A 106 -20.11 -4.43 15.20
CA LEU A 106 -19.53 -5.71 15.59
C LEU A 106 -18.32 -5.41 16.49
N ALA A 107 -18.40 -5.78 17.77
CA ALA A 107 -17.37 -5.45 18.77
C ALA A 107 -16.07 -6.26 18.60
N ALA A 108 -16.10 -7.31 17.77
CA ALA A 108 -14.98 -8.19 17.50
C ALA A 108 -14.82 -8.43 15.99
N ALA A 109 -13.96 -9.37 15.60
CA ALA A 109 -13.72 -9.71 14.21
C ALA A 109 -15.00 -10.18 13.50
N ALA A 110 -15.21 -9.66 12.29
CA ALA A 110 -16.24 -10.11 11.37
C ALA A 110 -15.60 -10.95 10.27
N THR A 111 -16.12 -12.15 10.02
CA THR A 111 -15.72 -12.97 8.89
C THR A 111 -16.83 -12.94 7.85
N VAL A 112 -16.54 -12.41 6.66
CA VAL A 112 -17.43 -12.47 5.51
C VAL A 112 -16.93 -13.57 4.59
N GLY A 113 -17.70 -14.64 4.44
CA GLY A 113 -17.25 -15.85 3.71
C GLY A 113 -17.08 -15.65 2.19
N THR A 114 -17.67 -14.59 1.64
CA THR A 114 -17.62 -14.29 0.20
C THR A 114 -17.30 -12.81 -0.03
N THR A 115 -18.28 -12.02 -0.45
CA THR A 115 -18.12 -10.63 -0.86
C THR A 115 -18.67 -9.70 0.20
N LEU A 116 -17.85 -8.71 0.58
CA LEU A 116 -18.33 -7.52 1.27
C LEU A 116 -18.53 -6.42 0.23
N GLY A 117 -19.77 -6.04 -0.05
CA GLY A 117 -20.08 -4.87 -0.88
C GLY A 117 -20.10 -3.61 -0.03
N VAL A 118 -19.23 -2.64 -0.33
CA VAL A 118 -19.22 -1.32 0.32
C VAL A 118 -19.49 -0.28 -0.75
N THR A 119 -20.60 0.44 -0.63
CA THR A 119 -20.97 1.53 -1.56
C THR A 119 -20.36 2.87 -1.16
N GLY A 120 -19.91 3.00 0.09
CA GLY A 120 -19.24 4.17 0.63
C GLY A 120 -17.75 3.93 0.93
N LEU A 121 -17.21 4.73 1.84
CA LEU A 121 -15.83 4.61 2.29
C LEU A 121 -15.63 3.38 3.19
N LEU A 122 -14.68 2.52 2.83
CA LEU A 122 -14.13 1.52 3.74
C LEU A 122 -12.89 2.10 4.43
N THR A 123 -12.86 2.15 5.76
CA THR A 123 -11.70 2.60 6.54
C THR A 123 -11.04 1.41 7.23
N CYS A 124 -9.76 1.15 6.95
CA CYS A 124 -8.96 0.12 7.61
C CYS A 124 -7.85 0.78 8.43
N THR A 125 -7.99 0.79 9.77
CA THR A 125 -7.04 1.50 10.65
C THR A 125 -5.78 0.71 10.98
N ALA A 126 -5.83 -0.62 10.90
CA ALA A 126 -4.70 -1.52 11.20
C ALA A 126 -4.03 -2.11 9.94
N GLY A 127 -4.46 -1.66 8.74
CA GLY A 127 -3.98 -2.16 7.45
C GLY A 127 -4.99 -3.01 6.69
N LEU A 128 -4.68 -3.28 5.42
CA LEU A 128 -5.45 -4.14 4.52
C LEU A 128 -4.53 -5.28 4.05
N SER A 129 -4.92 -6.53 4.30
CA SER A 129 -4.26 -7.71 3.73
C SER A 129 -5.06 -8.21 2.54
N VAL A 130 -4.38 -8.46 1.42
CA VAL A 130 -4.99 -8.93 0.18
C VAL A 130 -4.34 -10.25 -0.21
N GLY A 131 -5.13 -11.32 -0.29
CA GLY A 131 -4.59 -12.67 -0.50
C GLY A 131 -4.13 -12.95 -1.92
N THR A 132 -4.71 -12.28 -2.93
CA THR A 132 -4.40 -12.51 -4.34
C THR A 132 -4.15 -11.19 -5.08
N THR A 133 -5.21 -10.43 -5.34
CA THR A 133 -5.15 -9.25 -6.20
C THR A 133 -5.91 -8.09 -5.57
N LEU A 134 -5.26 -6.93 -5.53
CA LEU A 134 -5.94 -5.66 -5.32
C LEU A 134 -6.30 -5.09 -6.68
N THR A 135 -7.59 -4.92 -6.95
CA THR A 135 -8.07 -4.28 -8.18
C THR A 135 -8.54 -2.88 -7.85
N LEU A 136 -7.98 -1.88 -8.54
CA LEU A 136 -8.51 -0.52 -8.55
C LEU A 136 -9.44 -0.43 -9.76
N ALA A 137 -10.74 -0.28 -9.53
CA ALA A 137 -11.70 -0.15 -10.62
C ALA A 137 -11.71 1.30 -11.13
N GLY A 138 -11.44 1.51 -12.42
CA GLY A 138 -11.35 2.84 -13.04
C GLY A 138 -10.01 3.54 -12.82
N ASP A 139 -9.97 4.85 -13.01
CA ASP A 139 -8.80 5.72 -12.78
C ASP A 139 -8.63 6.04 -11.28
N GLY A 140 -8.53 4.99 -10.46
CA GLY A 140 -8.46 5.12 -9.01
C GLY A 140 -7.06 5.52 -8.54
N ASP A 141 -6.87 6.78 -8.18
CA ASP A 141 -5.59 7.31 -7.69
C ASP A 141 -5.27 6.93 -6.24
N PHE A 142 -3.99 6.90 -5.90
CA PHE A 142 -3.54 6.88 -4.51
C PHE A 142 -3.35 8.31 -4.02
N LEU A 143 -4.09 8.66 -2.97
CA LEU A 143 -4.07 9.99 -2.38
C LEU A 143 -3.18 10.05 -1.13
N ASP A 144 -2.62 11.22 -0.85
CA ASP A 144 -1.99 11.55 0.42
C ASP A 144 -3.04 11.88 1.51
N SER A 145 -2.57 12.14 2.73
CA SER A 145 -3.45 12.49 3.86
C SER A 145 -4.16 13.84 3.72
N ASN A 146 -3.71 14.69 2.81
CA ASN A 146 -4.33 15.98 2.51
C ASN A 146 -5.35 15.88 1.36
N GLY A 147 -5.47 14.70 0.74
CA GLY A 147 -6.36 14.43 -0.38
C GLY A 147 -5.77 14.78 -1.75
N ASN A 148 -4.46 15.06 -1.85
CA ASN A 148 -3.79 15.25 -3.15
C ASN A 148 -3.34 13.92 -3.73
N GLU A 149 -3.17 13.84 -5.04
CA GLU A 149 -2.67 12.64 -5.71
C GLU A 149 -1.17 12.41 -5.39
N MET A 150 -0.86 11.26 -4.79
CA MET A 150 0.50 10.76 -4.64
C MET A 150 0.91 9.92 -5.85
N PHE A 151 0.00 9.09 -6.36
CA PHE A 151 0.18 8.34 -7.60
C PHE A 151 -1.13 8.38 -8.38
N SER A 152 -1.05 8.79 -9.65
CA SER A 152 -2.21 8.85 -10.52
C SER A 152 -2.16 7.74 -11.57
N PHE A 153 -3.27 7.01 -11.72
CA PHE A 153 -3.41 5.94 -12.70
C PHE A 153 -4.31 6.42 -13.84
N VAL A 154 -3.80 6.33 -15.08
CA VAL A 154 -4.57 6.69 -16.27
C VAL A 154 -4.80 5.44 -17.11
N ALA A 155 -6.07 5.02 -17.25
CA ALA A 155 -6.40 3.86 -18.05
C ALA A 155 -6.11 4.08 -19.54
N THR A 156 -5.45 3.11 -20.16
CA THR A 156 -5.32 3.01 -21.63
C THR A 156 -6.10 1.78 -22.07
N GLY A 157 -7.10 1.97 -22.95
CA GLY A 157 -8.10 0.94 -23.28
C GLY A 157 -7.57 -0.38 -23.89
N SER A 158 -6.29 -0.45 -24.26
CA SER A 158 -5.63 -1.68 -24.72
C SER A 158 -4.17 -1.75 -24.27
N ALA A 159 -3.86 -1.23 -23.07
CA ALA A 159 -2.51 -1.37 -22.51
C ALA A 159 -2.14 -2.86 -22.39
N VAL A 160 -0.99 -3.21 -22.96
CA VAL A 160 -0.38 -4.55 -22.85
C VAL A 160 0.95 -4.52 -22.10
N ASN A 161 1.44 -3.32 -21.76
CA ASN A 161 2.71 -3.08 -21.07
C ASN A 161 2.45 -2.46 -19.70
N GLU A 162 3.33 -2.73 -18.75
CA GLU A 162 3.19 -2.38 -17.35
C GLU A 162 4.54 -2.15 -16.67
N PHE A 163 4.48 -1.62 -15.45
CA PHE A 163 5.60 -1.60 -14.53
C PHE A 163 5.50 -2.77 -13.55
N THR A 164 6.54 -3.61 -13.51
CA THR A 164 6.68 -4.68 -12.54
C THR A 164 7.69 -4.28 -11.47
N PHE A 165 7.30 -4.43 -10.22
CA PHE A 165 8.18 -4.34 -9.07
C PHE A 165 8.51 -5.74 -8.56
N THR A 166 9.77 -6.14 -8.64
CA THR A 166 10.22 -7.47 -8.18
C THR A 166 11.00 -7.33 -6.88
N ASN A 167 10.52 -7.97 -5.82
CA ASN A 167 11.23 -8.01 -4.54
C ASN A 167 12.46 -8.94 -4.61
N ALA A 168 13.43 -8.68 -3.74
CA ALA A 168 14.65 -9.45 -3.63
C ALA A 168 14.73 -10.26 -2.34
N ALA A 169 15.45 -11.38 -2.38
CA ALA A 169 15.95 -12.00 -1.15
C ALA A 169 17.10 -11.17 -0.55
N THR A 170 17.47 -11.44 0.71
CA THR A 170 18.58 -10.74 1.37
C THR A 170 19.85 -10.76 0.51
N GLY A 171 20.35 -9.58 0.15
CA GLY A 171 21.56 -9.40 -0.66
C GLY A 171 21.34 -9.29 -2.17
N GLY A 172 20.09 -9.44 -2.65
CA GLY A 172 19.71 -9.13 -4.02
C GLY A 172 19.15 -7.71 -4.17
N ASP A 173 19.04 -7.25 -5.42
CA ASP A 173 18.48 -5.95 -5.77
C ASP A 173 16.96 -6.04 -5.98
N VAL A 174 16.23 -5.01 -5.57
CA VAL A 174 14.82 -4.83 -5.90
C VAL A 174 14.74 -4.18 -7.28
N ASP A 175 13.98 -4.79 -8.18
CA ASP A 175 13.89 -4.33 -9.57
C ASP A 175 12.58 -3.59 -9.83
N LEU A 176 12.68 -2.48 -10.58
CA LEU A 176 11.57 -1.84 -11.28
C LEU A 176 11.81 -1.98 -12.78
N SER A 177 10.96 -2.73 -13.47
CA SER A 177 11.11 -3.03 -14.88
C SER A 177 9.85 -2.76 -15.68
N ALA A 178 10.02 -2.46 -16.97
CA ALA A 178 8.93 -2.51 -17.93
C ALA A 178 8.72 -3.96 -18.34
N THR A 179 7.48 -4.41 -18.27
CA THR A 179 7.06 -5.78 -18.53
C THR A 179 5.78 -5.74 -19.35
N GLY A 180 5.35 -6.85 -19.93
CA GLY A 180 4.19 -6.87 -20.82
C GLY A 180 4.31 -7.80 -22.02
N GLY A 181 3.36 -7.64 -22.94
CA GLY A 181 3.27 -8.45 -24.15
C GLY A 181 4.23 -8.02 -25.27
N ASP A 182 4.70 -6.77 -25.26
CA ASP A 182 5.61 -6.27 -26.29
C ASP A 182 7.07 -6.67 -26.00
N ALA A 183 7.85 -6.87 -27.07
CA ALA A 183 9.25 -7.31 -26.96
C ALA A 183 10.26 -6.19 -26.67
N ASP A 184 9.90 -4.94 -26.98
CA ASP A 184 10.75 -3.76 -26.81
C ASP A 184 9.96 -2.65 -26.14
N ILE A 185 10.21 -2.45 -24.85
CA ILE A 185 9.45 -1.53 -24.00
C ILE A 185 10.44 -0.61 -23.26
N GLY A 186 10.33 0.68 -23.54
CA GLY A 186 11.09 1.71 -22.82
C GLY A 186 10.39 2.21 -21.56
N ILE A 187 11.17 2.71 -20.60
CA ILE A 187 10.67 3.48 -19.45
C ILE A 187 11.02 4.95 -19.67
N SER A 188 10.02 5.83 -19.58
CA SER A 188 10.22 7.29 -19.64
C SER A 188 10.03 7.91 -18.26
N LEU A 189 11.05 8.61 -17.76
CA LEU A 189 10.99 9.38 -16.51
C LEU A 189 11.27 10.85 -16.84
N THR A 190 10.24 11.69 -16.74
CA THR A 190 10.30 13.09 -17.22
C THR A 190 9.92 14.06 -16.10
N PRO A 191 10.86 14.86 -15.58
CA PRO A 191 10.54 15.99 -14.72
C PRO A 191 9.70 17.04 -15.47
N LYS A 192 8.74 17.67 -14.80
CA LYS A 192 7.89 18.72 -15.41
C LYS A 192 8.59 20.09 -15.50
N GLY A 193 9.54 20.36 -14.60
CA GLY A 193 10.21 21.65 -14.45
C GLY A 193 11.67 21.64 -14.93
N ALA A 194 12.41 22.68 -14.59
CA ALA A 194 13.84 22.81 -14.92
C ALA A 194 14.77 21.92 -14.08
N GLU A 195 14.23 21.16 -13.13
CA GLU A 195 14.99 20.27 -12.26
C GLU A 195 15.30 18.94 -12.96
N ASP A 196 16.39 18.30 -12.52
CA ASP A 196 16.84 17.02 -13.05
C ASP A 196 16.13 15.81 -12.42
N LEU A 197 16.20 14.66 -13.12
CA LEU A 197 16.00 13.36 -12.49
C LEU A 197 17.18 13.06 -11.56
N LYS A 198 16.92 12.93 -10.26
CA LYS A 198 17.95 12.69 -9.24
C LYS A 198 18.04 11.20 -8.91
N VAL A 199 19.15 10.56 -9.25
CA VAL A 199 19.47 9.18 -8.84
C VAL A 199 20.44 9.24 -7.66
N LEU A 200 19.91 9.04 -6.46
CA LEU A 200 20.65 9.22 -5.21
C LEU A 200 21.09 7.85 -4.67
N GLY A 201 22.41 7.64 -4.57
CA GLY A 201 23.03 6.44 -3.99
C GLY A 201 24.52 6.69 -3.72
N ALA A 202 25.18 5.84 -2.93
CA ALA A 202 26.57 6.06 -2.49
C ALA A 202 27.56 6.31 -3.65
N SER A 203 27.28 5.75 -4.84
CA SER A 203 28.06 6.03 -6.05
C SER A 203 27.42 7.06 -6.97
N GLY A 204 26.09 7.30 -6.92
CA GLY A 204 25.39 8.21 -7.85
C GLY A 204 25.63 7.92 -9.35
N VAL A 205 26.17 6.74 -9.67
CA VAL A 205 26.59 6.35 -11.01
C VAL A 205 25.48 5.54 -11.66
N ILE A 206 25.00 6.02 -12.80
CA ILE A 206 24.33 5.18 -13.79
C ILE A 206 25.45 4.42 -14.51
N SER A 207 25.56 3.11 -14.29
CA SER A 207 26.78 2.34 -14.63
C SER A 207 26.74 1.64 -16.00
N SER A 208 25.61 1.71 -16.72
CA SER A 208 25.37 0.93 -17.95
C SER A 208 24.77 1.77 -19.08
N LEU A 209 25.45 2.82 -19.52
CA LEU A 209 24.97 3.63 -20.63
C LEU A 209 25.65 3.17 -21.93
N ALA A 210 25.06 2.20 -22.62
CA ALA A 210 25.52 1.81 -23.96
C ALA A 210 25.36 2.97 -24.98
N ASN A 211 24.41 3.89 -24.75
CA ASN A 211 23.99 4.91 -25.69
C ASN A 211 23.79 6.30 -25.08
N ALA A 212 24.33 6.58 -23.89
CA ALA A 212 24.20 7.94 -23.38
C ALA A 212 25.12 8.89 -24.11
N THR A 213 24.50 9.86 -24.74
CA THR A 213 25.10 11.17 -24.91
C THR A 213 25.24 11.79 -23.53
N MET A 214 26.35 11.53 -22.83
CA MET A 214 26.74 12.36 -21.71
C MET A 214 26.95 13.76 -22.29
N GLY A 215 26.09 14.71 -21.94
CA GLY A 215 26.34 16.12 -22.23
C GLY A 215 27.48 16.58 -21.35
N TRP A 216 28.73 16.27 -21.74
CA TRP A 216 29.94 16.65 -21.03
C TRP A 216 29.98 18.17 -20.87
N TYR A 217 29.61 18.68 -19.70
CA TYR A 217 29.88 20.07 -19.33
C TYR A 217 30.86 20.07 -18.16
N LEU A 218 32.09 20.39 -18.51
CA LEU A 218 33.17 20.71 -17.57
C LEU A 218 32.90 22.15 -17.12
N SER A 219 32.16 22.29 -16.03
CA SER A 219 31.62 23.58 -15.57
C SER A 219 32.59 24.40 -14.71
N ALA A 220 33.66 23.78 -14.21
CA ALA A 220 34.69 24.48 -13.44
C ALA A 220 35.63 25.27 -14.37
N SER A 221 35.93 26.51 -14.00
CA SER A 221 36.92 27.34 -14.68
C SER A 221 38.29 26.67 -14.67
N ALA A 222 39.06 26.82 -15.75
CA ALA A 222 40.39 26.25 -15.85
C ALA A 222 41.33 26.77 -14.76
N GLN A 223 42.13 25.88 -14.16
CA GLN A 223 43.19 26.24 -13.24
C GLN A 223 44.41 26.70 -14.04
N ALA A 224 45.00 27.85 -13.70
CA ALA A 224 46.32 28.25 -14.18
C ALA A 224 47.34 28.10 -13.06
N LEU A 225 48.31 27.20 -13.22
CA LEU A 225 49.37 26.92 -12.26
C LEU A 225 50.68 27.57 -12.74
N THR A 226 51.29 28.42 -11.90
CA THR A 226 52.60 29.04 -12.19
C THR A 226 53.68 28.44 -11.31
N GLY A 227 54.79 28.01 -11.93
CA GLY A 227 55.87 27.30 -11.27
C GLY A 227 55.49 25.86 -10.89
N SER A 228 56.10 25.33 -9.84
CA SER A 228 55.84 23.99 -9.31
C SER A 228 54.59 23.94 -8.42
N GLY A 229 53.86 22.82 -8.42
CA GLY A 229 52.65 22.66 -7.60
C GLY A 229 51.75 21.51 -8.02
N ALA A 230 50.62 21.35 -7.34
CA ALA A 230 49.64 20.31 -7.63
C ALA A 230 48.52 20.83 -8.54
N PHE A 231 48.20 20.07 -9.58
CA PHE A 231 46.96 20.28 -10.34
C PHE A 231 45.76 19.75 -9.54
N THR A 232 44.66 20.49 -9.53
CA THR A 232 43.43 20.08 -8.84
C THR A 232 42.63 19.06 -9.66
N LEU A 233 41.75 18.30 -9.00
CA LEU A 233 40.86 17.34 -9.65
C LEU A 233 39.45 17.91 -9.91
N THR A 234 39.23 19.19 -9.63
CA THR A 234 37.89 19.81 -9.69
C THR A 234 37.49 20.16 -11.11
N GLU A 235 38.46 20.59 -11.92
CA GLU A 235 38.30 20.99 -13.30
C GLU A 235 38.98 19.99 -14.24
N TYR A 236 38.44 19.84 -15.45
CA TYR A 236 39.09 19.01 -16.47
C TYR A 236 40.33 19.66 -17.03
N TYR A 237 40.28 20.96 -17.35
CA TYR A 237 41.37 21.63 -18.04
C TYR A 237 42.19 22.50 -17.09
N SER A 238 43.50 22.26 -17.06
CA SER A 238 44.46 23.11 -16.37
C SER A 238 45.58 23.52 -17.30
N THR A 239 46.16 24.68 -17.04
CA THR A 239 47.35 25.17 -17.73
C THR A 239 48.52 25.26 -16.77
N GLY A 240 49.70 24.82 -17.21
CA GLY A 240 50.97 24.98 -16.52
C GLY A 240 51.82 26.07 -17.16
N ASN A 241 52.38 26.95 -16.33
CA ASN A 241 53.36 27.96 -16.70
C ASN A 241 54.67 27.63 -15.95
N SER A 242 55.68 27.11 -16.63
CA SER A 242 56.96 26.81 -15.97
C SER A 242 57.75 28.09 -15.69
N THR A 243 58.63 28.07 -14.68
CA THR A 243 59.44 29.23 -14.26
C THR A 243 60.86 28.79 -13.89
N GLY A 244 61.66 28.40 -14.88
CA GLY A 244 62.95 27.73 -14.66
C GLY A 244 62.81 26.20 -14.56
N GLY A 245 61.76 25.64 -15.15
CA GLY A 245 61.27 24.28 -14.93
C GLY A 245 59.95 24.25 -14.15
N GLY A 246 59.31 23.09 -14.06
CA GLY A 246 58.08 22.90 -13.27
C GLY A 246 57.98 21.50 -12.68
N ALA A 247 57.93 21.38 -11.35
CA ALA A 247 57.61 20.10 -10.69
C ALA A 247 56.10 20.07 -10.40
N TRP A 248 55.35 19.40 -11.27
CA TRP A 248 53.90 19.31 -11.17
C TRP A 248 53.46 17.96 -10.61
N THR A 249 52.37 17.94 -9.84
CA THR A 249 51.81 16.68 -9.31
C THR A 249 50.32 16.56 -9.60
N LEU A 250 49.83 15.33 -9.60
CA LEU A 250 48.42 15.00 -9.74
C LEU A 250 48.04 13.92 -8.73
N ALA A 251 47.00 14.16 -7.94
CA ALA A 251 46.49 13.17 -7.00
C ALA A 251 45.69 12.07 -7.72
N ASP A 252 45.53 10.92 -7.08
CA ASP A 252 44.63 9.86 -7.56
C ASP A 252 43.17 10.34 -7.49
N ALA A 253 42.39 10.02 -8.52
CA ALA A 253 40.97 10.34 -8.56
C ALA A 253 40.14 9.30 -7.80
N THR A 254 38.96 9.70 -7.35
CA THR A 254 38.02 8.82 -6.62
C THR A 254 36.95 8.23 -7.54
N VAL A 255 36.82 8.72 -8.77
CA VAL A 255 35.78 8.32 -9.73
C VAL A 255 36.42 7.73 -10.98
N LYS A 256 36.16 6.45 -11.25
CA LYS A 256 36.56 5.80 -12.51
C LYS A 256 35.94 6.51 -13.70
N GLY A 257 36.75 6.80 -14.71
CA GLY A 257 36.36 7.56 -15.90
C GLY A 257 36.60 9.06 -15.80
N GLN A 258 37.07 9.57 -14.65
CA GLN A 258 37.41 10.98 -14.52
C GLN A 258 38.51 11.37 -15.52
N LEU A 259 38.23 12.39 -16.33
CA LEU A 259 39.19 12.92 -17.30
C LEU A 259 39.97 14.12 -16.72
N LYS A 260 41.22 14.26 -17.15
CA LYS A 260 42.05 15.43 -16.90
C LYS A 260 42.81 15.83 -18.16
N LYS A 261 42.86 17.12 -18.47
CA LYS A 261 43.65 17.74 -19.52
C LYS A 261 44.58 18.77 -18.91
N ILE A 262 45.88 18.63 -19.16
CA ILE A 262 46.91 19.57 -18.72
C ILE A 262 47.65 20.06 -19.95
N GLN A 263 47.77 21.37 -20.11
CA GLN A 263 48.52 22.00 -21.19
C GLN A 263 49.60 22.93 -20.64
N MET A 264 50.81 22.83 -21.18
CA MET A 264 51.84 23.84 -20.96
C MET A 264 51.59 25.05 -21.87
N ILE A 265 51.45 26.23 -21.27
CA ILE A 265 51.16 27.48 -22.02
C ILE A 265 52.31 28.49 -21.98
N THR A 266 53.32 28.24 -21.15
CA THR A 266 54.54 29.05 -21.11
C THR A 266 55.71 28.15 -20.81
N ASP A 267 56.78 28.34 -21.57
CA ASP A 267 58.03 27.63 -21.42
C ASP A 267 59.12 28.57 -20.91
N SER A 268 59.65 28.24 -19.73
CA SER A 268 60.89 28.79 -19.19
C SER A 268 61.74 27.65 -18.61
N GLY A 269 61.66 26.47 -19.22
CA GLY A 269 62.24 25.19 -18.79
C GLY A 269 61.18 24.09 -18.66
N ASP A 270 61.58 22.83 -18.87
CA ASP A 270 60.67 21.68 -18.90
C ASP A 270 59.79 21.54 -17.65
N GLY A 271 58.50 21.29 -17.86
CA GLY A 271 57.57 20.87 -16.82
C GLY A 271 57.53 19.34 -16.71
N THR A 272 57.63 18.79 -15.51
CA THR A 272 57.48 17.36 -15.24
C THR A 272 56.27 17.13 -14.35
N LEU A 273 55.26 16.45 -14.90
CA LEU A 273 54.11 15.97 -14.14
C LEU A 273 54.42 14.61 -13.51
N THR A 274 54.26 14.50 -12.21
CA THR A 274 54.36 13.26 -11.44
C THR A 274 53.01 12.96 -10.79
N PRO A 275 52.12 12.20 -11.46
CA PRO A 275 50.92 11.70 -10.82
C PRO A 275 51.26 10.74 -9.68
N THR A 276 50.38 10.65 -8.68
CA THR A 276 50.55 9.73 -7.55
C THR A 276 50.61 8.28 -8.03
N THR A 277 49.66 7.89 -8.89
CA THR A 277 49.69 6.63 -9.63
C THR A 277 49.50 6.89 -11.12
N LEU A 278 50.54 6.60 -11.92
CA LEU A 278 50.52 6.69 -13.39
C LEU A 278 50.75 5.30 -13.99
N ASN A 279 49.95 4.94 -14.98
CA ASN A 279 50.12 3.68 -15.68
C ASN A 279 51.07 3.86 -16.87
N GLY A 280 51.98 2.90 -17.05
CA GLY A 280 52.95 2.90 -18.16
C GLY A 280 54.20 3.78 -17.95
N GLY A 281 54.31 4.47 -16.81
CA GLY A 281 55.44 5.32 -16.45
C GLY A 281 55.27 5.91 -15.05
N THR A 282 56.15 6.84 -14.69
CA THR A 282 56.08 7.59 -13.42
C THR A 282 55.92 9.08 -13.62
N THR A 283 56.27 9.59 -14.82
CA THR A 283 56.24 11.02 -15.13
C THR A 283 55.83 11.31 -16.57
N ILE A 284 55.35 12.53 -16.81
CA ILE A 284 55.12 13.08 -18.14
C ILE A 284 55.86 14.41 -18.23
N THR A 285 56.80 14.54 -19.17
CA THR A 285 57.59 15.75 -19.38
C THR A 285 57.02 16.57 -20.53
N PHE A 286 56.76 17.84 -20.24
CA PHE A 286 56.31 18.89 -21.15
C PHE A 286 57.52 19.77 -21.43
N ALA A 287 58.05 19.71 -22.65
CA ALA A 287 59.26 20.43 -23.05
C ALA A 287 58.92 21.74 -23.75
N ASP A 288 57.80 21.80 -24.49
CA ASP A 288 57.46 22.92 -25.35
C ASP A 288 56.10 23.53 -24.99
N VAL A 289 55.92 24.81 -25.32
CA VAL A 289 54.60 25.45 -25.26
C VAL A 289 53.63 24.71 -26.19
N GLY A 290 52.45 24.39 -25.67
CA GLY A 290 51.43 23.64 -26.40
C GLY A 290 51.41 22.16 -26.04
N ASP A 291 52.43 21.64 -25.37
CA ASP A 291 52.46 20.26 -24.89
C ASP A 291 51.24 20.00 -24.01
N THR A 292 50.50 18.95 -24.35
CA THR A 292 49.21 18.63 -23.77
C THR A 292 49.13 17.15 -23.45
N ALA A 293 48.73 16.83 -22.21
CA ALA A 293 48.39 15.49 -21.79
C ALA A 293 46.90 15.38 -21.48
N GLU A 294 46.25 14.40 -22.08
CA GLU A 294 44.89 13.99 -21.74
C GLU A 294 44.94 12.63 -21.04
N LEU A 295 44.38 12.57 -19.84
CA LEU A 295 44.44 11.44 -18.93
C LEU A 295 43.03 11.00 -18.52
N ILE A 296 42.87 9.71 -18.24
CA ILE A 296 41.66 9.13 -17.66
C ILE A 296 42.02 8.28 -16.43
N TRP A 297 41.28 8.44 -15.34
CA TRP A 297 41.40 7.57 -14.19
C TRP A 297 40.68 6.23 -14.44
N ASP A 298 41.40 5.11 -14.45
CA ASP A 298 40.78 3.80 -14.71
C ASP A 298 40.23 3.10 -13.45
N GLY A 299 40.38 3.73 -12.28
CA GLY A 299 40.07 3.18 -10.97
C GLY A 299 41.29 2.73 -10.17
N SER A 300 42.45 2.59 -10.81
CA SER A 300 43.70 2.10 -10.22
C SER A 300 44.92 2.97 -10.51
N GLY A 301 44.94 3.66 -11.65
CA GLY A 301 45.97 4.62 -12.02
C GLY A 301 45.48 5.56 -13.11
N TRP A 302 46.19 6.67 -13.30
CA TRP A 302 45.98 7.53 -14.46
C TRP A 302 46.48 6.83 -15.71
N GLN A 303 45.59 6.65 -16.68
CA GLN A 303 45.93 6.18 -18.03
C GLN A 303 46.09 7.38 -18.95
N VAL A 304 47.13 7.36 -19.77
CA VAL A 304 47.34 8.36 -20.82
C VAL A 304 46.40 8.04 -21.98
N LEU A 305 45.49 8.96 -22.30
CA LEU A 305 44.65 8.88 -23.49
C LEU A 305 45.35 9.45 -24.71
N ALA A 306 46.00 10.61 -24.56
CA ALA A 306 46.73 11.26 -25.63
C ALA A 306 47.83 12.17 -25.08
N LEU A 307 48.96 12.19 -25.80
CA LEU A 307 50.02 13.18 -25.65
C LEU A 307 50.22 13.84 -27.01
N TYR A 308 50.14 15.16 -27.06
CA TYR A 308 50.30 15.91 -28.30
C TYR A 308 50.71 17.35 -27.98
N ASN A 309 51.26 18.05 -28.98
CA ASN A 309 51.45 19.49 -28.91
C ASN A 309 50.31 20.17 -29.68
N CYS A 310 49.55 21.05 -29.02
CA CYS A 310 48.43 21.76 -29.63
C CYS A 310 48.82 23.07 -30.33
N ALA A 311 50.06 23.55 -30.15
CA ALA A 311 50.57 24.76 -30.78
C ALA A 311 51.21 24.47 -32.15
N ASP A 312 52.02 23.42 -32.27
CA ASP A 312 52.76 23.10 -33.50
C ASP A 312 52.59 21.66 -34.01
N GLY A 313 52.11 20.73 -33.18
CA GLY A 313 51.87 19.33 -33.55
C GLY A 313 53.12 18.46 -33.69
N THR A 314 54.32 18.92 -33.32
CA THR A 314 55.58 18.21 -33.62
C THR A 314 56.46 17.81 -32.43
N SER A 315 56.12 18.23 -31.20
CA SER A 315 56.83 17.86 -29.97
C SER A 315 55.87 17.39 -28.88
N ALA A 316 55.36 16.16 -28.91
CA ALA A 316 54.45 15.71 -27.86
C ALA A 316 55.19 15.54 -26.50
N PRO A 317 54.50 15.78 -25.36
CA PRO A 317 55.06 15.45 -24.07
C PRO A 317 55.45 13.97 -23.98
N VAL A 318 56.49 13.68 -23.20
CA VAL A 318 57.12 12.36 -23.12
C VAL A 318 56.72 11.65 -21.84
N LEU A 319 56.13 10.46 -21.96
CA LEU A 319 55.90 9.54 -20.85
C LEU A 319 57.19 8.78 -20.51
N ALA A 320 57.59 8.79 -19.23
CA ALA A 320 58.79 8.11 -18.72
C ALA A 320 58.52 7.40 -17.39
#